data_AF-A0A9D2JD05-F1
#
_entry.id   AF-A0A9D2JD05-F1
#
_cell.length_a   1.000
_cell.length_b   1.000
_cell.length_c   1.000
_cell.angle_alpha   90.00
_cell.angle_beta   90.00
_cell.angle_gamma   90.00
#
_symmetry.space_group_name_H-M   'P 1'
#
loop_
_entity.id
_entity.type
_entity.pdbx_description
1 polymer ?
#
loop_
_entity_poly.entity_id
_entity_poly.type
_entity_poly.pdbx_seq_one_letter_code
_entity_poly.pdbx_strand_id
1 'polypeptide(L)'
;MAGQRASPPQLRRITMDKWVCKVCGYIYEGAEPPAECPVCHAPASQFEKVEGELKLAAEHEYGIYDKTVKDNPDISDEDKAYILEQLKANFTGECSEVGMYLCMARIAHREGYPEIGLYWEKAAYEEAEHASKFAELLGTELEPNMKATTKDNLAWRVDCE
;
A
#
# COMPACT_ATOMS: atom_id res chain seq x y z
N MET A 1 -18.47 28.07 44.58
CA MET A 1 -19.02 28.61 43.32
C MET A 1 -18.44 27.79 42.18
N ALA A 2 -19.20 26.84 41.65
CA ALA A 2 -18.78 25.98 40.55
C ALA A 2 -19.16 26.65 39.22
N GLY A 3 -18.18 27.09 38.46
CA GLY A 3 -18.37 27.71 37.14
C GLY A 3 -18.86 26.67 36.14
N GLN A 4 -20.05 26.89 35.59
CA GLN A 4 -20.59 26.13 34.47
C GLN A 4 -19.73 26.41 33.23
N ARG A 5 -19.00 25.40 32.76
CA ARG A 5 -18.32 25.45 31.46
C ARG A 5 -19.39 25.26 30.38
N ALA A 6 -19.59 26.27 29.53
CA ALA A 6 -20.42 26.15 28.35
C ALA A 6 -19.76 25.18 27.34
N SER A 7 -20.54 24.22 26.84
CA SER A 7 -20.13 23.30 25.78
C SER A 7 -19.84 24.05 24.47
N PRO A 8 -18.85 23.63 23.67
CA PRO A 8 -18.56 24.29 22.40
C PRO A 8 -19.72 24.11 21.41
N PRO A 9 -20.00 25.10 20.54
CA PRO A 9 -21.02 24.96 19.51
C PRO A 9 -20.60 23.85 18.54
N GLN A 10 -21.45 22.82 18.42
CA GLN A 10 -21.29 21.80 17.38
C GLN A 10 -21.43 22.47 16.01
N LEU A 11 -20.29 22.73 15.37
CA LEU A 11 -20.22 23.04 13.96
C LEU A 11 -20.91 21.90 13.21
N ARG A 12 -22.11 22.15 12.70
CA ARG A 12 -22.79 21.23 11.78
C ARG A 12 -21.84 21.00 10.61
N ARG A 13 -21.26 19.80 10.49
CA ARG A 13 -20.61 19.36 9.25
C ARG A 13 -21.66 19.45 8.17
N ILE A 14 -21.54 20.44 7.27
CA ILE A 14 -22.25 20.42 6.00
C ILE A 14 -21.53 19.35 5.18
N THR A 15 -21.98 18.10 5.28
CA THR A 15 -21.57 17.05 4.35
C THR A 15 -22.15 17.42 2.99
N MET A 16 -21.36 18.13 2.17
CA MET A 16 -21.71 18.36 0.78
C MET A 16 -21.54 17.06 0.02
N ASP A 17 -22.52 16.71 -0.81
CA ASP A 17 -22.45 15.56 -1.69
C ASP A 17 -21.27 15.73 -2.66
N LYS A 18 -20.58 14.63 -2.96
CA LYS A 18 -19.48 14.61 -3.92
C LYS A 18 -19.90 13.84 -5.16
N TRP A 19 -19.51 14.34 -6.32
CA TRP A 19 -19.83 13.77 -7.63
C TRP A 19 -18.54 13.51 -8.39
N VAL A 20 -18.31 12.27 -8.83
CA VAL A 20 -17.14 11.90 -9.63
C VAL A 20 -17.52 11.77 -11.09
N CYS A 21 -16.78 12.43 -11.98
CA CYS A 21 -16.92 12.25 -13.42
C CYS A 21 -16.32 10.91 -13.84
N LYS A 22 -17.12 10.01 -14.41
CA LYS A 22 -16.68 8.69 -14.90
C LYS A 22 -15.65 8.74 -16.04
N VAL A 23 -15.57 9.86 -16.75
CA VAL A 23 -14.69 9.99 -17.92
C VAL A 23 -13.26 10.37 -17.51
N CYS A 24 -13.10 11.25 -16.53
CA CYS A 24 -11.78 11.79 -16.17
C CYS A 24 -11.46 11.78 -14.66
N GLY A 25 -12.36 11.31 -13.81
CA GLY A 25 -12.17 11.25 -12.36
C GLY A 25 -12.29 12.59 -11.62
N TYR A 26 -12.73 13.68 -12.27
CA TYR A 26 -12.93 14.97 -11.59
C TYR A 26 -13.99 14.86 -10.49
N ILE A 27 -13.67 15.37 -9.29
CA ILE A 27 -14.58 15.37 -8.14
C ILE A 27 -15.15 16.78 -7.95
N TYR A 28 -16.47 16.89 -8.05
CA TYR A 28 -17.23 18.10 -7.74
C TYR A 28 -17.89 17.98 -6.36
N GLU A 29 -17.77 19.02 -5.53
CA GLU A 29 -18.42 19.09 -4.21
C GLU A 29 -19.61 20.04 -4.27
N GLY A 30 -20.84 19.52 -4.13
CA GLY A 30 -22.06 20.31 -4.22
C GLY A 30 -23.32 19.44 -4.26
N ALA A 31 -24.49 20.05 -4.08
CA ALA A 31 -25.77 19.33 -4.00
C ALA A 31 -26.14 18.57 -5.29
N GLU A 32 -25.75 19.08 -6.46
CA GLU A 32 -26.04 18.50 -7.78
C GLU A 32 -24.81 18.62 -8.68
N PRO A 33 -24.55 17.67 -9.60
CA PRO A 33 -23.39 17.70 -10.48
C PRO A 33 -23.49 18.86 -11.49
N PRO A 34 -22.37 19.41 -11.96
CA PRO A 34 -22.37 20.48 -12.95
C PRO A 34 -22.96 19.98 -14.29
N ALA A 35 -23.57 20.90 -15.05
CA ALA A 35 -24.16 20.60 -16.37
C ALA A 35 -23.14 19.97 -17.34
N GLU A 36 -21.87 20.34 -17.19
CA GLU A 36 -20.75 19.89 -17.99
C GLU A 36 -19.51 19.77 -17.08
N CYS A 37 -18.70 18.72 -17.28
CA CYS A 37 -17.46 18.55 -16.54
C CYS A 37 -16.44 19.64 -16.95
N PRO A 38 -15.87 20.40 -15.99
CA PRO A 38 -14.93 21.47 -16.30
C PRO A 38 -13.57 20.99 -16.82
N VAL A 39 -13.28 19.69 -16.72
CA VAL A 39 -12.00 19.10 -17.14
C VAL A 39 -12.12 18.45 -18.51
N CYS A 40 -13.12 17.60 -18.71
CA CYS A 40 -13.25 16.78 -19.92
C CYS A 40 -14.49 17.11 -20.77
N HIS A 41 -15.27 18.11 -20.37
CA HIS A 41 -16.47 18.55 -21.11
C HIS A 41 -17.55 17.47 -21.27
N ALA A 42 -17.47 16.39 -20.48
CA ALA A 42 -18.49 15.36 -20.45
C ALA A 42 -19.81 15.91 -19.88
N PRO A 43 -20.98 15.48 -20.40
CA PRO A 43 -22.27 15.93 -19.91
C PRO A 43 -22.51 15.49 -18.46
N ALA A 44 -23.39 16.18 -17.75
CA ALA A 44 -23.79 15.87 -16.36
C ALA A 44 -24.18 14.40 -16.12
N SER A 45 -24.66 13.69 -17.16
CA SER A 45 -25.00 12.26 -17.09
C SER A 45 -23.80 11.34 -16.81
N GLN A 46 -22.58 11.83 -16.97
CA GLN A 46 -21.34 11.10 -16.69
C GLN A 46 -20.85 11.29 -15.25
N PHE A 47 -21.57 12.04 -14.40
CA PHE A 47 -21.25 12.15 -12.99
C PHE A 47 -21.99 11.09 -12.17
N GLU A 48 -21.27 10.44 -11.25
CA GLU A 48 -21.82 9.54 -10.25
C GLU A 48 -21.65 10.11 -8.85
N LYS A 49 -22.69 9.97 -8.02
CA LYS A 49 -22.64 10.38 -6.63
C LYS A 49 -21.72 9.44 -5.85
N VAL A 50 -20.75 10.01 -5.16
CA VAL A 50 -19.86 9.26 -4.27
C VAL A 50 -20.58 9.07 -2.94
N GLU A 51 -21.14 7.89 -2.72
CA GLU A 51 -21.77 7.50 -1.45
C GLU A 51 -20.74 6.79 -0.55
N GLY A 52 -20.55 7.28 0.68
CA GLY A 52 -19.70 6.66 1.70
C GLY A 52 -18.41 7.43 2.04
N GLU A 53 -17.59 6.83 2.91
CA GLU A 53 -16.24 7.33 3.19
C GLU A 53 -15.36 7.11 1.94
N LEU A 54 -14.71 8.17 1.47
CA LEU A 54 -13.73 8.11 0.39
C LEU A 54 -12.58 7.20 0.84
N LYS A 55 -12.63 5.92 0.45
CA LYS A 55 -11.44 5.06 0.47
C LYS A 55 -10.44 5.66 -0.50
N LEU A 56 -9.23 5.90 -0.02
CA LEU A 56 -8.17 6.42 -0.90
C LEU A 56 -7.84 5.33 -1.92
N ALA A 57 -7.67 5.71 -3.19
CA ALA A 57 -7.37 4.75 -4.26
C ALA A 57 -6.03 3.99 -4.06
N ALA A 58 -5.22 4.39 -3.08
CA ALA A 58 -3.92 3.84 -2.75
C ALA A 58 -3.81 3.51 -1.25
N GLU A 59 -4.81 2.86 -0.67
CA GLU A 59 -4.66 2.26 0.66
C GLU A 59 -3.67 1.09 0.59
N HIS A 60 -2.62 1.12 1.43
CA HIS A 60 -1.70 0.00 1.57
C HIS A 60 -2.42 -1.13 2.31
N GLU A 61 -2.66 -2.25 1.62
CA GLU A 61 -3.30 -3.44 2.18
C GLU A 61 -2.34 -4.63 2.18
N TYR A 62 -2.16 -5.23 3.35
CA TYR A 62 -1.43 -6.49 3.49
C TYR A 62 -2.13 -7.63 2.74
N GLY A 63 -1.39 -8.40 1.96
CA GLY A 63 -1.88 -9.54 1.20
C GLY A 63 -2.78 -9.15 0.02
N ILE A 64 -2.58 -7.97 -0.57
CA ILE A 64 -3.42 -7.50 -1.69
C ILE A 64 -3.47 -8.49 -2.86
N TYR A 65 -2.43 -9.32 -3.06
CA TYR A 65 -2.40 -10.38 -4.07
C TYR A 65 -3.64 -11.27 -4.03
N ASP A 66 -4.11 -11.63 -2.83
CA ASP A 66 -5.28 -12.48 -2.67
C ASP A 66 -6.51 -11.82 -3.31
N LYS A 67 -6.71 -10.53 -3.05
CA LYS A 67 -7.86 -9.75 -3.53
C LYS A 67 -7.78 -9.40 -5.01
N THR A 68 -6.59 -9.06 -5.51
CA THR A 68 -6.43 -8.52 -6.87
C THR A 68 -6.16 -9.58 -7.92
N VAL A 69 -5.53 -10.70 -7.52
CA VAL A 69 -5.08 -11.74 -8.44
C VAL A 69 -5.72 -13.08 -8.14
N LYS A 70 -5.52 -13.61 -6.93
CA LYS A 70 -5.95 -14.98 -6.59
C LYS A 70 -7.45 -15.18 -6.70
N ASP A 71 -8.22 -14.29 -6.09
CA ASP A 71 -9.68 -14.35 -6.03
C ASP A 71 -10.36 -13.70 -7.25
N ASN A 72 -9.58 -13.22 -8.22
CA ASN A 72 -10.09 -12.56 -9.41
C ASN A 72 -10.54 -13.60 -10.46
N PRO A 73 -11.82 -13.60 -10.88
CA PRO A 73 -12.32 -14.53 -11.90
C PRO A 73 -11.89 -14.18 -13.33
N ASP A 74 -11.42 -12.96 -13.57
CA ASP A 74 -11.04 -12.48 -14.91
C ASP A 74 -9.60 -12.88 -15.30
N ILE A 75 -8.84 -13.47 -14.38
CA ILE A 75 -7.46 -13.92 -14.58
C ILE A 75 -7.46 -15.45 -14.69
N SER A 76 -6.78 -15.98 -15.71
CA SER A 76 -6.65 -17.42 -15.90
C SER A 76 -5.84 -18.06 -14.76
N ASP A 77 -6.05 -19.36 -14.50
CA ASP A 77 -5.30 -20.06 -13.46
C ASP A 77 -3.79 -20.14 -13.80
N GLU A 78 -3.47 -20.24 -15.08
CA GLU A 78 -2.08 -20.17 -15.57
C GLU A 78 -1.44 -18.81 -15.26
N ASP A 79 -2.14 -17.71 -15.52
CA ASP A 79 -1.64 -16.36 -15.26
C ASP A 79 -1.51 -16.10 -13.75
N LYS A 80 -2.44 -16.60 -12.93
CA LYS A 80 -2.33 -16.51 -11.46
C LYS A 80 -1.06 -17.20 -10.96
N ALA A 81 -0.81 -18.42 -11.43
CA ALA A 81 0.38 -19.18 -11.04
C ALA A 81 1.66 -18.46 -11.48
N TYR A 82 1.69 -17.94 -12.71
CA TYR A 82 2.82 -17.18 -13.23
C TYR A 82 3.07 -15.90 -12.41
N ILE A 83 2.03 -15.11 -12.13
CA ILE A 83 2.15 -13.87 -11.33
C ILE A 83 2.68 -14.20 -9.93
N LEU A 84 2.15 -15.23 -9.28
CA LEU A 84 2.62 -15.68 -7.97
C LEU A 84 4.11 -16.05 -7.99
N GLU A 85 4.52 -16.82 -8.99
CA GLU A 85 5.91 -17.22 -9.18
C GLU A 85 6.81 -15.99 -9.36
N GLN A 86 6.43 -15.04 -10.23
CA GLN A 86 7.23 -13.83 -10.47
C GLN A 86 7.34 -12.95 -9.22
N LEU A 87 6.26 -12.80 -8.44
CA LEU A 87 6.30 -12.06 -7.17
C LEU A 87 7.24 -12.72 -6.15
N LYS A 88 7.21 -14.05 -6.05
CA LYS A 88 8.14 -14.81 -5.19
C LYS A 88 9.59 -14.74 -5.69
N ALA A 89 9.78 -14.78 -7.00
CA ALA A 89 11.08 -14.64 -7.63
C ALA A 89 11.69 -13.25 -7.34
N ASN A 90 10.90 -12.18 -7.47
CA ASN A 90 11.32 -10.83 -7.13
C ASN A 90 11.70 -10.74 -5.64
N PHE A 91 10.83 -11.18 -4.72
CA PHE A 91 11.15 -11.22 -3.29
C PHE A 91 12.52 -11.91 -3.02
N THR A 92 12.75 -13.05 -3.66
CA THR A 92 14.00 -13.83 -3.50
C THR A 92 15.20 -13.11 -4.12
N GLY A 93 15.01 -12.45 -5.27
CA GLY A 93 16.02 -11.63 -5.93
C GLY A 93 16.49 -10.48 -5.04
N GLU A 94 15.55 -9.66 -4.58
CA GLU A 94 15.82 -8.53 -3.67
C GLU A 94 16.54 -9.02 -2.40
N CYS A 95 16.08 -10.11 -1.77
CA CYS A 95 16.76 -10.70 -0.59
C CYS A 95 18.19 -11.15 -0.88
N SER A 96 18.45 -11.64 -2.11
CA SER A 96 19.81 -12.04 -2.52
C SER A 96 20.72 -10.83 -2.69
N GLU A 97 20.17 -9.71 -3.20
CA GLU A 97 20.90 -8.45 -3.33
C GLU A 97 21.27 -7.84 -1.98
N VAL A 98 20.39 -7.93 -0.97
CA VAL A 98 20.72 -7.55 0.41
C VAL A 98 22.00 -8.27 0.88
N GLY A 99 22.06 -9.59 0.73
CA GLY A 99 23.22 -10.39 1.11
C GLY A 99 24.48 -10.03 0.32
N MET A 100 24.33 -9.79 -0.98
CA MET A 100 25.41 -9.36 -1.87
C MET A 100 25.98 -8.00 -1.45
N TYR A 101 25.14 -6.99 -1.24
CA TYR A 101 25.57 -5.66 -0.86
C TYR A 101 26.22 -5.62 0.53
N LEU A 102 25.70 -6.38 1.51
CA LEU A 102 26.35 -6.52 2.82
C LEU A 102 27.73 -7.19 2.71
N CYS A 103 27.91 -8.15 1.79
CA CYS A 103 29.23 -8.72 1.51
C CYS A 103 30.20 -7.67 0.93
N MET A 104 29.72 -6.88 -0.04
CA MET A 104 30.48 -5.79 -0.66
C MET A 104 30.86 -4.72 0.37
N ALA A 105 29.96 -4.36 1.28
CA ALA A 105 30.24 -3.45 2.39
C ALA A 105 31.41 -3.95 3.25
N ARG A 106 31.37 -5.23 3.64
CA ARG A 106 32.44 -5.87 4.44
C ARG A 106 33.78 -5.91 3.70
N ILE A 107 33.77 -6.08 2.38
CA ILE A 107 34.98 -5.98 1.56
C ILE A 107 35.52 -4.55 1.62
N ALA A 108 34.70 -3.54 1.34
CA ALA A 108 35.10 -2.13 1.37
C ALA A 108 35.68 -1.70 2.73
N HIS A 109 35.06 -2.12 3.85
CA HIS A 109 35.60 -1.86 5.19
C HIS A 109 36.96 -2.50 5.43
N ARG A 110 37.19 -3.73 4.95
CA ARG A 110 38.49 -4.42 5.10
C ARG A 110 39.60 -3.77 4.26
N GLU A 111 39.23 -3.20 3.12
CA GLU A 111 40.16 -2.45 2.26
C GLU A 111 40.43 -1.02 2.75
N GLY A 112 39.72 -0.58 3.80
CA GLY A 112 39.89 0.76 4.37
C GLY A 112 39.09 1.86 3.67
N TYR A 113 38.01 1.51 2.97
CA TYR A 113 37.07 2.45 2.35
C TYR A 113 35.74 2.51 3.14
N PRO A 114 35.70 3.18 4.31
CA PRO A 114 34.54 3.16 5.18
C PRO A 114 33.31 3.84 4.56
N GLU A 115 33.48 4.94 3.80
CA GLU A 115 32.36 5.64 3.16
C GLU A 115 31.67 4.78 2.10
N ILE A 116 32.46 3.98 1.36
CA ILE A 116 31.92 3.03 0.37
C ILE A 116 31.22 1.87 1.07
N GLY A 117 31.78 1.38 2.19
CA GLY A 117 31.12 0.37 3.01
C GLY A 117 29.74 0.83 3.49
N LEU A 118 29.65 2.06 4.02
CA LEU A 118 28.39 2.66 4.45
C LEU A 118 27.40 2.85 3.29
N TYR A 119 27.88 3.18 2.10
CA TYR A 119 27.03 3.24 0.91
C TYR A 119 26.40 1.88 0.59
N TRP A 120 27.20 0.81 0.59
CA TRP A 120 26.70 -0.54 0.32
C TRP A 120 25.73 -1.03 1.40
N GLU A 121 25.95 -0.70 2.67
CA GLU A 121 24.98 -0.97 3.73
C GLU A 121 23.64 -0.26 3.47
N LYS A 122 23.68 0.99 3.03
CA LYS A 122 22.46 1.73 2.66
C LYS A 122 21.75 1.10 1.46
N ALA A 123 22.48 0.70 0.41
CA ALA A 123 21.91 -0.01 -0.73
C ALA A 123 21.24 -1.31 -0.29
N ALA A 124 21.88 -2.07 0.61
CA ALA A 124 21.27 -3.28 1.17
C ALA A 124 19.95 -3.00 1.92
N TYR A 125 19.83 -1.86 2.61
CA TYR A 125 18.57 -1.46 3.23
C TYR A 125 17.50 -1.03 2.22
N GLU A 126 17.89 -0.46 1.08
CA GLU A 126 16.97 -0.12 -0.01
C GLU A 126 16.41 -1.42 -0.65
N GLU A 127 17.24 -2.43 -0.91
CA GLU A 127 16.72 -3.71 -1.43
C GLU A 127 15.93 -4.49 -0.37
N ALA A 128 16.27 -4.35 0.92
CA ALA A 128 15.46 -4.92 2.00
C ALA A 128 14.06 -4.28 2.04
N GLU A 129 13.95 -2.99 1.71
CA GLU A 129 12.68 -2.29 1.57
C GLU A 129 11.89 -2.82 0.36
N HIS A 130 12.54 -3.00 -0.79
CA HIS A 130 11.91 -3.64 -1.96
C HIS A 130 11.41 -5.05 -1.65
N ALA A 131 12.22 -5.89 -0.99
CA ALA A 131 11.83 -7.20 -0.52
C ALA A 131 10.62 -7.13 0.43
N SER A 132 10.61 -6.16 1.35
CA SER A 132 9.49 -6.00 2.30
C SER A 132 8.18 -5.67 1.60
N LYS A 133 8.19 -4.86 0.54
CA LYS A 133 7.01 -4.57 -0.28
C LYS A 133 6.48 -5.82 -0.97
N PHE A 134 7.35 -6.64 -1.56
CA PHE A 134 6.89 -7.92 -2.14
C PHE A 134 6.32 -8.87 -1.09
N ALA A 135 6.90 -8.89 0.12
CA ALA A 135 6.35 -9.65 1.24
C ALA A 135 4.96 -9.14 1.67
N GLU A 136 4.74 -7.83 1.71
CA GLU A 136 3.43 -7.25 1.98
C GLU A 136 2.41 -7.59 0.89
N LEU A 137 2.82 -7.56 -0.39
CA LEU A 137 1.95 -7.92 -1.51
C LEU A 137 1.48 -9.38 -1.41
N LEU A 138 2.42 -10.29 -1.15
CA LEU A 138 2.19 -11.74 -1.09
C LEU A 138 1.47 -12.17 0.20
N GLY A 139 1.73 -11.50 1.32
CA GLY A 139 1.16 -11.84 2.62
C GLY A 139 1.33 -13.31 3.00
N THR A 140 0.23 -14.00 3.28
CA THR A 140 0.24 -15.42 3.69
C THR A 140 0.69 -16.39 2.61
N GLU A 141 0.72 -15.97 1.33
CA GLU A 141 1.27 -16.77 0.25
C GLU A 141 2.79 -16.86 0.28
N LEU A 142 3.46 -15.88 0.91
CA LEU A 142 4.89 -15.92 1.16
C LEU A 142 5.19 -16.76 2.40
N GLU A 143 4.53 -16.45 3.54
CA GLU A 143 4.71 -17.14 4.81
C GLU A 143 3.35 -17.31 5.51
N PRO A 144 2.84 -18.55 5.67
CA PRO A 144 1.49 -18.81 6.20
C PRO A 144 1.22 -18.22 7.59
N ASN A 145 2.26 -18.10 8.43
CA ASN A 145 2.14 -17.59 9.80
C ASN A 145 2.27 -16.06 9.90
N MET A 146 2.71 -15.39 8.83
CA MET A 146 2.77 -13.93 8.79
C MET A 146 1.36 -13.35 8.68
N LYS A 147 0.99 -12.47 9.62
CA LYS A 147 -0.35 -11.85 9.72
C LYS A 147 -0.28 -10.33 9.61
N ALA A 148 -1.44 -9.73 9.35
CA ALA A 148 -1.58 -8.28 9.24
C ALA A 148 -1.46 -7.52 10.58
N THR A 149 -1.43 -8.21 11.72
CA THR A 149 -1.38 -7.57 13.05
C THR A 149 -0.07 -7.83 13.76
N THR A 150 0.48 -6.80 14.40
CA THR A 150 1.69 -6.91 15.23
C THR A 150 1.51 -7.90 16.38
N LYS A 151 0.31 -7.97 16.98
CA LYS A 151 0.03 -8.89 18.09
C LYS A 151 0.20 -10.35 17.67
N ASP A 152 -0.36 -10.72 16.51
CA ASP A 152 -0.29 -12.09 16.03
C ASP A 152 1.14 -12.46 15.59
N ASN A 153 1.83 -11.53 14.92
CA ASN A 153 3.23 -11.74 14.52
C ASN A 153 4.17 -11.89 15.73
N LEU A 154 3.93 -11.14 16.81
CA LEU A 154 4.70 -11.27 18.06
C LEU A 154 4.40 -12.59 18.77
N ALA A 155 3.13 -13.01 18.83
CA ALA A 155 2.75 -14.30 19.40
C ALA A 155 3.47 -15.44 18.66
N TRP A 156 3.45 -15.41 17.32
CA TRP A 156 4.16 -16.39 16.51
C TRP A 156 5.68 -16.41 16.77
N ARG A 157 6.32 -15.24 16.91
CA ARG A 157 7.76 -15.16 17.25
C ARG A 157 8.08 -15.81 18.59
N VAL A 158 7.27 -15.54 19.62
CA VAL A 158 7.45 -16.14 20.95
C VAL A 158 7.25 -17.66 20.91
N ASP A 159 6.31 -18.15 20.12
CA ASP A 159 6.05 -19.59 19.98
C ASP A 159 7.17 -20.35 19.23
N CYS A 160 8.02 -19.64 18.49
CA CYS A 160 9.10 -20.21 17.67
C CYS A 160 10.52 -20.05 18.25
N GLU A 161 10.66 -19.36 19.39
CA GLU A 161 11.91 -19.25 20.17
C GLU A 161 12.04 -20.39 21.19
#